data_AF-A0A023B108-F1
#
_entry.id   AF-A0A023B108-F1
#
_cell.length_a   1.000
_cell.length_b   1.000
_cell.length_c   1.000
_cell.angle_alpha   90.00
_cell.angle_beta   90.00
_cell.angle_gamma   90.00
#
_symmetry.space_group_name_H-M   'P 1'
#
loop_
_entity.id
_entity.type
_entity.pdbx_description
1 polymer ?
#
loop_
_entity_poly.entity_id
_entity_poly.type
_entity_poly.pdbx_seq_one_letter_code
_entity_poly.pdbx_strand_id
1 'polypeptide(L)'
;MKCIRGRSDRNVWLAGLSLPFMVNGELGDIVNILEPLCASLEPGIKARLGEGLILLHDLPDKTVGWMDQSGALLSLSAEELLEAIVSNDALGTRFCELIADCLFAIEGLIERNPESCGINQELRLRLRHWTQLATNDFGWYDRHLSHATQYEDLHFFLDGAYLISTTVANKLSKFVIPVVFAKNVSLEENTSQKVAALMQKSWRAVEQSLQQLPAHACAVVYLETDDDGLVKCTADPDVPIELWRAR
;
A
#
# COMPACT_ATOMS: atom_id res chain seq x y z
N MET A 1 -19.78 -1.07 -39.06
CA MET A 1 -19.53 -0.19 -37.90
C MET A 1 -20.84 0.11 -37.22
N LYS A 2 -21.09 -0.49 -36.05
CA LYS A 2 -22.24 -0.16 -35.20
C LYS A 2 -21.69 0.47 -33.93
N CYS A 3 -21.89 1.78 -33.83
CA CYS A 3 -21.91 2.51 -32.57
C CYS A 3 -23.38 2.86 -32.34
N ILE A 4 -23.93 2.53 -31.16
CA ILE A 4 -25.08 3.22 -30.50
C ILE A 4 -25.10 2.74 -29.03
N ARG A 5 -24.60 3.64 -28.17
CA ARG A 5 -25.17 4.20 -26.92
C ARG A 5 -25.84 3.29 -25.87
N GLY A 6 -25.39 3.47 -24.62
CA GLY A 6 -26.27 4.02 -23.57
C GLY A 6 -26.18 3.43 -22.16
N ARG A 7 -25.25 3.95 -21.33
CA ARG A 7 -25.41 4.22 -19.87
C ARG A 7 -24.32 5.26 -19.51
N SER A 8 -24.63 6.55 -19.64
CA SER A 8 -25.04 7.47 -18.56
C SER A 8 -23.98 7.57 -17.45
N ASP A 9 -23.26 8.70 -17.48
CA ASP A 9 -22.71 9.44 -16.35
C ASP A 9 -21.77 8.72 -15.37
N ARG A 10 -20.61 8.26 -15.85
CA ARG A 10 -19.43 8.00 -15.01
C ARG A 10 -18.24 8.89 -15.38
N ASN A 11 -18.48 10.18 -15.56
CA ASN A 11 -17.41 11.18 -15.52
C ASN A 11 -17.16 11.64 -14.07
N VAL A 12 -16.90 10.67 -13.20
CA VAL A 12 -16.12 10.91 -11.98
C VAL A 12 -14.85 10.12 -12.18
N TRP A 13 -14.02 10.64 -13.08
CA TRP A 13 -12.61 10.28 -13.10
C TRP A 13 -11.91 11.25 -12.13
N LEU A 14 -10.83 10.81 -11.50
CA LEU A 14 -9.89 11.52 -10.61
C LEU A 14 -10.02 11.22 -9.10
N ALA A 15 -9.65 10.00 -8.71
CA ALA A 15 -9.03 9.71 -7.41
C ALA A 15 -7.96 8.61 -7.59
N GLY A 16 -6.69 9.01 -7.52
CA GLY A 16 -5.54 8.12 -7.63
C GLY A 16 -5.45 7.09 -6.51
N LEU A 17 -4.42 6.25 -6.59
CA LEU A 17 -4.19 5.17 -5.66
C LEU A 17 -3.67 5.67 -4.32
N SER A 18 -4.47 5.52 -3.25
CA SER A 18 -4.07 5.88 -1.89
C SER A 18 -3.35 4.74 -1.20
N LEU A 19 -2.18 4.98 -0.60
CA LEU A 19 -1.47 4.00 0.24
C LEU A 19 -1.36 4.51 1.68
N PRO A 20 -2.28 4.11 2.57
CA PRO A 20 -2.33 4.65 3.91
C PRO A 20 -1.20 4.13 4.81
N PHE A 21 -0.69 4.96 5.70
CA PHE A 21 0.25 4.60 6.77
C PHE A 21 0.00 5.49 8.00
N MET A 22 0.63 5.20 9.14
CA MET A 22 0.63 6.12 10.29
C MET A 22 2.00 6.64 10.66
N VAL A 23 2.01 7.87 11.13
CA VAL A 23 3.11 8.45 11.92
C VAL A 23 2.53 8.99 13.21
N ASN A 24 3.03 8.54 14.36
CA ASN A 24 2.61 9.04 15.68
C ASN A 24 1.08 8.96 15.93
N GLY A 25 0.40 7.99 15.29
CA GLY A 25 -1.05 7.82 15.36
C GLY A 25 -1.85 8.68 14.38
N GLU A 26 -1.18 9.46 13.52
CA GLU A 26 -1.81 10.24 12.47
C GLU A 26 -1.71 9.50 11.14
N LEU A 27 -2.82 9.48 10.40
CA LEU A 27 -2.93 8.81 9.11
C LEU A 27 -2.40 9.69 7.98
N GLY A 28 -1.53 9.13 7.16
CA GLY A 28 -1.04 9.74 5.93
C GLY A 28 -1.24 8.82 4.73
N ASP A 29 -1.12 9.39 3.53
CA ASP A 29 -1.12 8.66 2.26
C ASP A 29 0.22 8.87 1.58
N ILE A 30 1.04 7.82 1.49
CA ILE A 30 2.42 7.99 1.00
C ILE A 30 2.46 8.42 -0.46
N VAL A 31 1.48 8.02 -1.28
CA VAL A 31 1.42 8.42 -2.70
C VAL A 31 1.20 9.92 -2.79
N ASN A 32 0.13 10.41 -2.15
CA ASN A 32 -0.20 11.83 -2.20
C ASN A 32 0.83 12.74 -1.51
N ILE A 33 1.48 12.25 -0.46
CA ILE A 33 2.44 13.07 0.31
C ILE A 33 3.79 13.14 -0.41
N LEU A 34 4.30 12.04 -0.97
CA LEU A 34 5.66 11.98 -1.48
C LEU A 34 5.79 12.10 -2.99
N GLU A 35 4.76 11.80 -3.78
CA GLU A 35 4.83 11.91 -5.26
C GLU A 35 5.45 13.23 -5.74
N PRO A 36 5.11 14.41 -5.18
CA PRO A 36 5.67 15.69 -5.64
C PRO A 36 7.20 15.81 -5.45
N LEU A 37 7.77 15.02 -4.54
CA LEU A 37 9.20 15.03 -4.20
C LEU A 37 10.00 13.93 -4.91
N CYS A 38 9.31 12.93 -5.49
CA CYS A 38 9.93 11.71 -5.99
C CYS A 38 10.81 11.90 -7.23
N ALA A 39 10.53 12.91 -8.05
CA ALA A 39 11.33 13.22 -9.24
C ALA A 39 12.79 13.60 -8.92
N SER A 40 13.10 13.89 -7.66
CA SER A 40 14.43 14.33 -7.21
C SER A 40 15.28 13.23 -6.57
N LEU A 41 14.78 11.99 -6.48
CA LEU A 41 15.47 10.91 -5.77
C LEU A 41 16.67 10.34 -6.53
N GLU A 42 17.79 10.17 -5.82
CA GLU A 42 19.01 9.57 -6.35
C GLU A 42 18.83 8.08 -6.71
N PRO A 43 19.65 7.53 -7.63
CA PRO A 43 19.57 6.13 -8.07
C PRO A 43 19.62 5.10 -6.94
N GLY A 44 19.01 3.93 -7.17
CA GLY A 44 18.95 2.80 -6.23
C GLY A 44 17.56 2.59 -5.66
N ILE A 45 17.46 2.05 -4.44
CA ILE A 45 16.16 1.76 -3.78
C ILE A 45 15.28 3.01 -3.63
N LYS A 46 15.91 4.18 -3.50
CA LYS A 46 15.25 5.49 -3.38
C LYS A 46 14.60 5.91 -4.71
N ALA A 47 15.32 5.80 -5.83
CA ALA A 47 14.71 6.01 -7.15
C ALA A 47 13.55 5.03 -7.40
N ARG A 48 13.65 3.77 -6.97
CA ARG A 48 12.57 2.79 -7.11
C ARG A 48 11.33 3.13 -6.31
N LEU A 49 11.50 3.64 -5.08
CA LEU A 49 10.42 4.19 -4.29
C LEU A 49 9.69 5.27 -5.10
N GLY A 50 10.44 6.25 -5.62
CA GLY A 50 9.89 7.36 -6.37
C GLY A 50 9.17 6.95 -7.64
N GLU A 51 9.79 6.11 -8.47
CA GLU A 51 9.19 5.56 -9.68
C GLU A 51 7.90 4.78 -9.36
N GLY A 52 7.92 3.99 -8.28
CA GLY A 52 6.76 3.21 -7.86
C GLY A 52 5.59 4.08 -7.40
N LEU A 53 5.86 5.14 -6.64
CA LEU A 53 4.84 6.11 -6.23
C LEU A 53 4.24 6.85 -7.44
N ILE A 54 5.06 7.25 -8.41
CA ILE A 54 4.59 7.87 -9.66
C ILE A 54 3.70 6.88 -10.43
N LEU A 55 4.09 5.61 -10.53
CA LEU A 55 3.28 4.58 -11.19
C LEU A 55 1.92 4.39 -10.51
N LEU A 56 1.90 4.37 -9.18
CA LEU A 56 0.65 4.28 -8.42
C LEU A 56 -0.25 5.49 -8.62
N HIS A 57 0.33 6.69 -8.67
CA HIS A 57 -0.38 7.93 -8.97
C HIS A 57 -0.96 7.94 -10.39
N ASP A 58 -0.20 7.45 -11.39
CA ASP A 58 -0.60 7.44 -12.81
C ASP A 58 -1.69 6.41 -13.14
N LEU A 59 -1.98 5.47 -12.23
CA LEU A 59 -3.01 4.46 -12.44
C LEU A 59 -4.41 5.06 -12.49
N PRO A 60 -5.27 4.62 -13.43
CA PRO A 60 -6.64 5.09 -13.52
C PRO A 60 -7.43 4.72 -12.28
N ASP A 61 -8.41 5.57 -11.97
CA ASP A 61 -9.07 5.74 -10.68
C ASP A 61 -9.36 4.46 -9.91
N LYS A 62 -8.51 4.22 -8.92
CA LYS A 62 -8.82 3.38 -7.77
C LYS A 62 -8.05 3.88 -6.56
N THR A 63 -8.79 4.16 -5.51
CA THR A 63 -8.27 4.11 -4.14
C THR A 63 -7.89 2.65 -3.83
N VAL A 64 -6.59 2.27 -3.86
CA VAL A 64 -6.11 1.03 -3.22
C VAL A 64 -5.91 1.29 -1.73
N GLY A 65 -7.01 1.68 -1.10
CA GLY A 65 -7.02 2.01 0.31
C GLY A 65 -8.38 1.67 0.87
N TRP A 66 -8.37 0.97 2.00
CA TRP A 66 -9.53 0.71 2.84
C TRP A 66 -10.16 1.94 3.52
N MET A 67 -9.70 3.15 3.18
CA MET A 67 -10.13 4.38 3.83
C MET A 67 -10.48 5.41 2.76
N ASP A 68 -11.76 5.76 2.74
CA ASP A 68 -12.28 6.96 2.05
C ASP A 68 -11.79 8.27 2.69
N GLN A 69 -10.95 8.18 3.72
CA GLN A 69 -10.37 9.33 4.41
C GLN A 69 -9.01 9.62 3.78
N SER A 70 -8.99 10.66 2.95
CA SER A 70 -7.77 11.43 2.70
C SER A 70 -7.24 11.90 4.06
N GLY A 71 -6.23 11.20 4.58
CA GLY A 71 -5.54 11.58 5.81
C GLY A 71 -4.93 12.96 5.60
N ALA A 72 -5.57 13.97 6.18
CA ALA A 72 -5.08 15.34 6.17
C ALA A 72 -4.43 15.59 7.52
N LEU A 73 -3.14 15.91 7.48
CA LEU A 73 -2.23 16.30 8.58
C LEU A 73 -1.47 15.14 9.19
N LEU A 74 -0.28 14.89 8.61
CA LEU A 74 0.84 14.41 9.40
C LEU A 74 1.48 15.59 10.14
N SER A 75 1.96 15.32 11.34
CA SER A 75 2.85 16.16 12.13
C SER A 75 4.24 16.33 11.50
N LEU A 76 4.54 15.55 10.45
CA LEU A 76 5.74 15.66 9.62
C LEU A 76 5.42 16.34 8.29
N SER A 77 6.33 17.20 7.83
CA SER A 77 6.31 17.68 6.43
C SER A 77 6.63 16.54 5.46
N ALA A 78 6.31 16.73 4.17
CA ALA A 78 6.66 15.76 3.13
C ALA A 78 8.19 15.58 3.02
N GLU A 79 8.95 16.64 3.21
CA GLU A 79 10.42 16.62 3.22
C GLU A 79 10.96 15.89 4.45
N GLU A 80 10.41 16.13 5.65
CA GLU A 80 10.80 15.41 6.86
C GLU A 80 10.50 13.91 6.76
N LEU A 81 9.34 13.56 6.18
CA LEU A 81 8.99 12.18 5.88
C LEU A 81 9.97 11.56 4.89
N LEU A 82 10.28 12.25 3.80
CA LEU A 82 11.21 11.76 2.81
C LEU A 82 12.61 11.56 3.40
N GLU A 83 13.10 12.52 4.18
CA GLU A 83 14.36 12.42 4.90
C GLU A 83 14.37 11.20 5.84
N ALA A 84 13.29 10.96 6.58
CA ALA A 84 13.17 9.80 7.46
C ALA A 84 13.30 8.48 6.66
N ILE A 85 12.61 8.38 5.53
CA ILE A 85 12.63 7.20 4.65
C ILE A 85 14.02 6.99 4.05
N VAL A 86 14.66 8.08 3.62
CA VAL A 86 15.96 8.07 2.94
C VAL A 86 17.12 7.80 3.91
N SER A 87 16.98 8.17 5.19
CA SER A 87 17.98 8.00 6.24
C SER A 87 17.85 6.71 7.05
N ASN A 88 16.73 5.99 6.92
CA ASN A 88 16.48 4.75 7.63
C ASN A 88 16.19 3.61 6.63
N ASP A 89 17.18 2.75 6.41
CA ASP A 89 17.11 1.66 5.43
C ASP A 89 15.94 0.69 5.71
N ALA A 90 15.61 0.44 6.97
CA ALA A 90 14.47 -0.40 7.33
C ALA A 90 13.16 0.27 6.92
N LEU A 91 12.99 1.56 7.22
CA LEU A 91 11.80 2.33 6.83
C LEU A 91 11.66 2.40 5.30
N GLY A 92 12.74 2.74 4.60
CA GLY A 92 12.78 2.78 3.14
C GLY A 92 12.42 1.43 2.51
N THR A 93 13.01 0.35 2.99
CA THR A 93 12.72 -1.01 2.51
C THR A 93 11.24 -1.36 2.67
N ARG A 94 10.64 -1.07 3.84
CA ARG A 94 9.24 -1.44 4.09
C ARG A 94 8.25 -0.63 3.26
N PHE A 95 8.51 0.65 3.00
CA PHE A 95 7.68 1.41 2.07
C PHE A 95 7.80 0.90 0.64
N CYS A 96 9.02 0.58 0.19
CA CYS A 96 9.19 -0.01 -1.14
C CYS A 96 8.49 -1.36 -1.27
N GLU A 97 8.54 -2.21 -0.23
CA GLU A 97 7.82 -3.48 -0.21
C GLU A 97 6.30 -3.28 -0.30
N LEU A 98 5.74 -2.31 0.44
CA LEU A 98 4.31 -1.99 0.36
C LEU A 98 3.91 -1.58 -1.07
N ILE A 99 4.71 -0.71 -1.70
CA ILE A 99 4.50 -0.29 -3.09
C ILE A 99 4.63 -1.49 -4.05
N ALA A 100 5.64 -2.34 -3.83
CA ALA A 100 5.87 -3.52 -4.63
C ALA A 100 4.68 -4.48 -4.59
N ASP A 101 4.16 -4.79 -3.40
CA ASP A 101 2.99 -5.67 -3.24
C ASP A 101 1.79 -5.17 -4.07
N CYS A 102 1.58 -3.85 -4.09
CA CYS A 102 0.54 -3.23 -4.91
C CYS A 102 0.82 -3.34 -6.41
N LEU A 103 2.00 -2.92 -6.85
CA LEU A 103 2.36 -2.88 -8.27
C LEU A 103 2.44 -4.27 -8.90
N PHE A 104 2.93 -5.28 -8.17
CA PHE A 104 2.95 -6.66 -8.64
C PHE A 104 1.54 -7.23 -8.84
N ALA A 105 0.63 -7.02 -7.89
CA ALA A 105 -0.75 -7.48 -8.02
C ALA A 105 -1.47 -6.80 -9.21
N ILE A 106 -1.22 -5.51 -9.40
CA ILE A 106 -1.79 -4.71 -10.49
C ILE A 106 -1.21 -5.14 -11.84
N GLU A 107 0.11 -5.30 -11.95
CA GLU A 107 0.77 -5.78 -13.16
C GLU A 107 0.27 -7.17 -13.54
N GLY A 108 0.18 -8.09 -12.58
CA GLY A 108 -0.32 -9.44 -12.83
C GLY A 108 -1.76 -9.44 -13.36
N LEU A 109 -2.63 -8.58 -12.82
CA LEU A 109 -3.99 -8.42 -13.32
C LEU A 109 -4.00 -7.92 -14.78
N ILE A 110 -3.21 -6.89 -15.08
CA ILE A 110 -3.09 -6.27 -16.40
C ILE A 110 -2.57 -7.26 -17.43
N GLU A 111 -1.56 -8.06 -17.09
CA GLU A 111 -0.99 -9.07 -17.99
C GLU A 111 -2.04 -10.13 -18.34
N ARG A 112 -2.84 -10.56 -17.36
CA ARG A 112 -3.90 -11.55 -17.58
C ARG A 112 -5.10 -10.98 -18.33
N ASN A 113 -5.45 -9.72 -18.09
CA ASN A 113 -6.68 -9.10 -18.61
C ASN A 113 -6.43 -7.69 -19.16
N PRO A 114 -5.61 -7.53 -20.22
CA PRO A 114 -5.17 -6.22 -20.70
C PRO A 114 -6.30 -5.33 -21.22
N GLU A 115 -7.40 -5.93 -21.68
CA GLU A 115 -8.54 -5.21 -22.26
C GLU A 115 -9.55 -4.72 -21.21
N SER A 116 -9.62 -5.36 -20.03
CA SER A 116 -10.61 -5.03 -18.99
C SER A 116 -10.13 -3.99 -17.98
N CYS A 117 -8.85 -3.63 -18.01
CA CYS A 117 -8.25 -2.75 -16.99
C CYS A 117 -8.31 -1.26 -17.32
N GLY A 118 -8.59 -0.88 -18.57
CA GLY A 118 -8.63 0.53 -18.98
C GLY A 118 -7.27 1.26 -18.94
N ILE A 119 -6.16 0.52 -18.83
CA ILE A 119 -4.80 1.07 -18.70
C ILE A 119 -4.15 1.16 -20.08
N ASN A 120 -3.63 2.34 -20.43
CA ASN A 120 -2.99 2.59 -21.72
C ASN A 120 -1.68 1.78 -21.88
N GLN A 121 -1.21 1.59 -23.11
CA GLN A 121 -0.02 0.75 -23.38
C GLN A 121 1.26 1.29 -22.75
N GLU A 122 1.42 2.61 -22.69
CA GLU A 122 2.61 3.25 -22.11
C GLU A 122 2.75 2.93 -20.62
N LEU A 123 1.67 3.10 -19.85
CA LEU A 123 1.65 2.79 -18.43
C LEU A 123 1.86 1.30 -18.16
N ARG A 124 1.30 0.42 -19.00
CA ARG A 124 1.55 -1.03 -18.92
C ARG A 124 3.04 -1.37 -19.09
N LEU A 125 3.71 -0.75 -20.07
CA LEU A 125 5.14 -0.96 -20.30
C LEU A 125 5.98 -0.45 -19.13
N ARG A 126 5.64 0.70 -18.55
CA ARG A 126 6.34 1.24 -17.38
C ARG A 126 6.16 0.35 -16.14
N LEU A 127 4.94 -0.14 -15.87
CA LEU A 127 4.65 -1.09 -14.79
C LEU A 127 5.43 -2.39 -14.94
N ARG A 128 5.41 -2.99 -16.14
CA ARG A 128 6.16 -4.21 -16.43
C ARG A 128 7.67 -4.01 -16.26
N HIS A 129 8.19 -2.88 -16.73
CA HIS A 129 9.60 -2.55 -16.60
C HIS A 129 10.01 -2.41 -15.12
N TRP A 130 9.22 -1.70 -14.34
CA TRP A 130 9.47 -1.50 -12.91
C TRP A 130 9.44 -2.81 -12.14
N THR A 131 8.43 -3.67 -12.36
CA THR A 131 8.30 -4.97 -11.68
C THR A 131 9.42 -5.95 -12.05
N GLN A 132 9.87 -5.94 -13.31
CA GLN A 132 11.04 -6.71 -13.74
C GLN A 132 12.31 -6.27 -13.01
N LEU A 133 12.53 -4.96 -12.87
CA LEU A 133 13.67 -4.42 -12.15
C LEU A 133 13.58 -4.70 -10.65
N ALA A 134 12.41 -4.53 -10.05
CA ALA A 134 12.16 -4.91 -8.66
C ALA A 134 12.51 -6.39 -8.39
N THR A 135 12.16 -7.27 -9.33
CA THR A 135 12.50 -8.70 -9.24
C THR A 135 14.00 -8.95 -9.36
N ASN A 136 14.64 -8.38 -10.39
CA ASN A 136 16.04 -8.66 -10.70
C ASN A 136 17.01 -8.02 -9.70
N ASP A 137 16.73 -6.79 -9.28
CA ASP A 137 17.64 -5.98 -8.47
C ASP A 137 17.46 -6.26 -6.97
N PHE A 138 16.24 -6.58 -6.52
CA PHE A 138 15.88 -6.69 -5.10
C PHE A 138 15.26 -8.02 -4.69
N GLY A 139 14.98 -8.92 -5.64
CA GLY A 139 14.34 -10.21 -5.35
C GLY A 139 12.89 -10.06 -4.86
N TRP A 140 12.22 -8.95 -5.18
CA TRP A 140 10.80 -8.79 -4.90
C TRP A 140 9.96 -9.50 -5.96
N TYR A 141 8.88 -10.15 -5.55
CA TYR A 141 7.99 -10.86 -6.46
C TYR A 141 6.59 -10.93 -5.87
N ASP A 142 5.59 -11.13 -6.73
CA ASP A 142 4.21 -11.35 -6.30
C ASP A 142 4.12 -12.65 -5.49
N ARG A 143 3.56 -12.55 -4.28
CA ARG A 143 3.29 -13.70 -3.40
C ARG A 143 1.82 -14.05 -3.33
N HIS A 144 0.95 -13.15 -3.80
CA HIS A 144 -0.50 -13.25 -3.68
C HIS A 144 -1.15 -12.84 -4.99
N LEU A 145 -1.05 -13.74 -5.97
CA LEU A 145 -1.71 -13.60 -7.26
C LEU A 145 -3.23 -13.52 -7.05
N SER A 146 -3.78 -12.31 -7.18
CA SER A 146 -5.22 -12.11 -7.14
C SER A 146 -5.91 -12.78 -8.35
N HIS A 147 -7.04 -13.44 -8.10
CA HIS A 147 -7.91 -13.97 -9.17
C HIS A 147 -8.83 -12.92 -9.78
N ALA A 148 -8.62 -11.62 -9.49
CA ALA A 148 -9.38 -10.56 -10.12
C ALA A 148 -9.24 -10.62 -11.65
N THR A 149 -10.33 -10.34 -12.36
CA THR A 149 -10.38 -10.30 -13.82
C THR A 149 -10.61 -8.89 -14.36
N GLN A 150 -11.09 -7.99 -13.50
CA GLN A 150 -11.26 -6.59 -13.81
C GLN A 150 -10.52 -5.76 -12.78
N TYR A 151 -10.13 -4.55 -13.18
CA TYR A 151 -9.50 -3.61 -12.27
C TYR A 151 -10.40 -3.36 -11.07
N GLU A 152 -11.73 -3.20 -11.27
CA GLU A 152 -12.75 -3.01 -10.22
C GLU A 152 -12.82 -4.11 -9.14
N ASP A 153 -12.47 -5.35 -9.46
CA ASP A 153 -12.53 -6.49 -8.52
C ASP A 153 -11.26 -6.64 -7.66
N LEU A 154 -10.21 -5.85 -7.94
CA LEU A 154 -8.97 -5.89 -7.20
C LEU A 154 -9.07 -5.11 -5.88
N HIS A 155 -8.94 -5.82 -4.76
CA HIS A 155 -8.95 -5.24 -3.41
C HIS A 155 -7.71 -5.65 -2.62
N PHE A 156 -7.27 -4.78 -1.71
CA PHE A 156 -6.09 -4.99 -0.89
C PHE A 156 -6.46 -5.20 0.59
N PHE A 157 -6.05 -6.37 1.05
CA PHE A 157 -6.07 -7.00 2.36
C PHE A 157 -4.98 -6.54 3.30
N LEU A 158 -5.23 -5.88 4.43
CA LEU A 158 -4.23 -5.85 5.51
C LEU A 158 -4.01 -7.24 6.09
N ASP A 159 -2.76 -7.66 6.03
CA ASP A 159 -2.24 -8.89 6.64
C ASP A 159 -1.60 -8.62 8.00
N GLY A 160 -1.03 -7.43 8.13
CA GLY A 160 -0.27 -7.03 9.30
C GLY A 160 0.29 -5.62 9.14
N ALA A 161 1.17 -5.23 10.04
CA ALA A 161 1.88 -3.96 9.95
C ALA A 161 3.26 -4.06 10.59
N TYR A 162 4.20 -3.27 10.06
CA TYR A 162 5.48 -3.01 10.71
C TYR A 162 5.36 -1.78 11.59
N LEU A 163 5.82 -1.88 12.84
CA LEU A 163 6.14 -0.74 13.67
C LEU A 163 7.64 -0.44 13.58
N ILE A 164 7.97 0.76 13.12
CA ILE A 164 9.35 1.24 13.06
C ILE A 164 9.45 2.54 13.85
N SER A 165 10.30 2.56 14.86
CA SER A 165 10.60 3.78 15.63
C SER A 165 11.91 4.39 15.15
N THR A 166 11.89 5.65 14.72
CA THR A 166 13.09 6.36 14.27
C THR A 166 13.06 7.83 14.68
N THR A 167 14.23 8.48 14.72
CA THR A 167 14.31 9.91 15.04
C THR A 167 14.19 10.74 13.77
N VAL A 168 13.24 11.65 13.74
CA VAL A 168 13.01 12.62 12.65
C VAL A 168 13.02 14.02 13.25
N ALA A 169 13.82 14.94 12.72
CA ALA A 169 13.95 16.30 13.25
C ALA A 169 14.17 16.35 14.80
N ASN A 170 15.02 15.47 15.32
CA ASN A 170 15.30 15.30 16.76
C ASN A 170 14.10 14.85 17.63
N LYS A 171 13.02 14.36 17.03
CA LYS A 171 11.88 13.79 17.73
C LYS A 171 11.75 12.32 17.39
N LEU A 172 11.46 11.49 18.39
CA LEU A 172 11.12 10.09 18.16
C LEU A 172 9.76 10.03 17.45
N SER A 173 9.76 9.43 16.26
CA SER A 173 8.57 9.19 15.46
C SER A 173 8.33 7.69 15.31
N LYS A 174 7.07 7.29 15.45
CA LYS A 174 6.63 5.91 15.28
C LYS A 174 5.89 5.76 13.96
N PHE A 175 6.43 4.95 13.07
CA PHE A 175 5.85 4.65 11.77
C PHE A 175 5.12 3.31 11.83
N VAL A 176 3.91 3.28 11.29
CA VAL A 176 3.13 2.05 11.10
C VAL A 176 2.91 1.87 9.62
N ILE A 177 3.55 0.85 9.06
CA ILE A 177 3.55 0.58 7.63
C ILE A 177 2.71 -0.68 7.42
N PRO A 178 1.57 -0.61 6.71
CA PRO A 178 0.76 -1.78 6.50
C PRO A 178 1.49 -2.80 5.62
N VAL A 179 1.14 -4.06 5.81
CA VAL A 179 1.46 -5.14 4.89
C VAL A 179 0.17 -5.57 4.25
N VAL A 180 0.15 -5.56 2.92
CA VAL A 180 -1.07 -5.84 2.19
C VAL A 180 -0.92 -7.02 1.24
N PHE A 181 -2.02 -7.74 1.02
CA PHE A 181 -2.12 -8.73 -0.05
C PHE A 181 -3.33 -8.41 -0.94
N ALA A 182 -3.25 -8.74 -2.22
CA ALA A 182 -4.38 -8.59 -3.12
C ALA A 182 -5.32 -9.81 -3.05
N LYS A 183 -6.63 -9.56 -3.03
CA LYS A 183 -7.67 -10.60 -3.17
C LYS A 183 -8.73 -10.18 -4.19
N ASN A 184 -9.38 -11.20 -4.77
CA ASN A 184 -10.59 -11.02 -5.56
C ASN A 184 -11.79 -10.97 -4.59
N VAL A 185 -12.60 -9.93 -4.72
CA VAL A 185 -13.85 -9.79 -3.98
C VAL A 185 -14.97 -9.61 -4.99
N SER A 186 -15.92 -10.53 -5.02
CA SER A 186 -17.14 -10.31 -5.81
C SER A 186 -17.93 -9.16 -5.20
N LEU A 187 -18.09 -8.07 -5.95
CA LEU A 187 -18.83 -6.88 -5.57
C LEU A 187 -20.34 -7.16 -5.48
N GLU A 188 -20.77 -7.88 -4.45
CA GLU A 188 -22.10 -7.66 -3.89
C GLU A 188 -22.02 -6.40 -3.01
N GLU A 189 -23.03 -5.53 -3.03
CA GLU A 189 -23.06 -4.24 -2.30
C GLU A 189 -22.75 -4.39 -0.80
N ASN A 190 -23.10 -5.56 -0.24
CA ASN A 190 -22.86 -5.91 1.16
C ASN A 190 -21.39 -6.26 1.43
N THR A 191 -20.62 -6.63 0.40
CA THR A 191 -19.23 -7.07 0.53
C THR A 191 -18.27 -5.91 0.67
N SER A 192 -18.43 -4.82 -0.08
CA SER A 192 -17.55 -3.63 0.05
C SER A 192 -17.64 -2.98 1.43
N GLN A 193 -18.85 -2.86 1.98
CA GLN A 193 -19.05 -2.34 3.34
C GLN A 193 -18.46 -3.26 4.40
N LYS A 194 -18.58 -4.59 4.23
CA LYS A 194 -17.96 -5.58 5.12
C LYS A 194 -16.44 -5.53 5.05
N VAL A 195 -15.86 -5.38 3.87
CA VAL A 195 -14.41 -5.21 3.68
C VAL A 195 -13.95 -3.95 4.40
N ALA A 196 -14.58 -2.79 4.15
CA ALA A 196 -14.24 -1.55 4.84
C ALA A 196 -14.35 -1.66 6.38
N ALA A 197 -15.40 -2.32 6.89
CA ALA A 197 -15.59 -2.53 8.33
C ALA A 197 -14.52 -3.46 8.93
N LEU A 198 -14.21 -4.58 8.25
CA LEU A 198 -13.16 -5.52 8.66
C LEU A 198 -11.80 -4.82 8.70
N MET A 199 -11.53 -3.99 7.71
CA MET A 199 -10.32 -3.19 7.58
C MET A 199 -10.17 -2.16 8.69
N GLN A 200 -11.23 -1.41 9.00
CA GLN A 200 -11.23 -0.47 10.12
C GLN A 200 -11.03 -1.19 11.46
N LYS A 201 -11.64 -2.36 11.64
CA LYS A 201 -11.45 -3.20 12.83
C LYS A 201 -10.01 -3.70 12.94
N SER A 202 -9.45 -4.16 11.83
CA SER A 202 -8.06 -4.59 11.71
C SER A 202 -7.09 -3.48 12.10
N TRP A 203 -7.31 -2.29 11.57
CA TRP A 203 -6.50 -1.12 11.87
C TRP A 203 -6.53 -0.72 13.34
N ARG A 204 -7.72 -0.67 13.94
CA ARG A 204 -7.86 -0.39 15.38
C ARG A 204 -7.16 -1.44 16.24
N ALA A 205 -7.19 -2.71 15.83
CA ALA A 205 -6.51 -3.77 16.55
C ALA A 205 -4.97 -3.61 16.47
N VAL A 206 -4.44 -3.15 15.32
CA VAL A 206 -3.04 -2.73 15.18
C VAL A 206 -2.76 -1.58 16.15
N GLU A 207 -3.50 -0.47 16.07
CA GLU A 207 -3.31 0.71 16.95
C GLU A 207 -3.29 0.34 18.43
N GLN A 208 -4.25 -0.48 18.89
CA GLN A 208 -4.31 -0.94 20.28
C GLN A 208 -3.10 -1.77 20.69
N SER A 209 -2.63 -2.66 19.81
CA SER A 209 -1.45 -3.49 20.09
C SER A 209 -0.18 -2.64 20.14
N LEU A 210 -0.08 -1.62 19.29
CA LEU A 210 1.04 -0.69 19.27
C LEU A 210 1.12 0.21 20.51
N GLN A 211 -0.02 0.55 21.12
CA GLN A 211 -0.06 1.31 22.38
C GLN A 211 0.56 0.54 23.55
N GLN A 212 0.61 -0.79 23.48
CA GLN A 212 1.17 -1.64 24.54
C GLN A 212 2.70 -1.80 24.42
N LEU A 213 3.29 -1.43 23.28
CA LEU A 213 4.71 -1.59 23.04
C LEU A 213 5.54 -0.44 23.62
N PRO A 214 6.79 -0.73 24.06
CA PRO A 214 7.74 0.31 24.47
C PRO A 214 7.91 1.41 23.42
N ALA A 215 8.24 2.62 23.86
CA ALA A 215 8.40 3.78 22.97
C ALA A 215 9.41 3.55 21.82
N HIS A 216 10.45 2.75 22.08
CA HIS A 216 11.52 2.45 21.12
C HIS A 216 11.37 1.09 20.44
N ALA A 217 10.21 0.43 20.60
CA ALA A 217 10.02 -0.89 20.01
C ALA A 217 9.97 -0.82 18.48
N CYS A 218 10.60 -1.82 17.87
CA CYS A 218 10.33 -2.25 16.51
C CYS A 218 9.58 -3.58 16.64
N ALA A 219 8.46 -3.74 15.93
CA ALA A 219 7.64 -4.94 16.07
C ALA A 219 6.95 -5.27 14.76
N VAL A 220 6.63 -6.54 14.60
CA VAL A 220 5.70 -7.00 13.57
C VAL A 220 4.36 -7.26 14.23
N VAL A 221 3.32 -6.71 13.62
CA VAL A 221 1.94 -6.92 14.03
C VAL A 221 1.28 -7.80 12.98
N TYR A 222 0.72 -8.94 13.37
CA TYR A 222 -0.01 -9.84 12.48
C TYR A 222 -1.48 -9.90 12.83
N LEU A 223 -2.30 -10.04 11.79
CA LEU A 223 -3.74 -10.16 11.91
C LEU A 223 -4.19 -11.58 11.57
N GLU A 224 -4.76 -12.25 12.56
CA GLU A 224 -5.52 -13.48 12.34
C GLU A 224 -6.98 -13.08 12.23
N THR A 225 -7.59 -13.29 11.07
CA THR A 225 -9.04 -13.13 10.89
C THR A 225 -9.69 -14.51 10.97
N ASP A 226 -10.60 -14.72 11.91
CA ASP A 226 -11.41 -15.95 11.94
C ASP A 226 -12.63 -15.87 11.00
N ASP A 227 -13.34 -16.99 10.85
CA ASP A 227 -14.52 -17.10 9.98
C ASP A 227 -15.66 -16.14 10.38
N ASP A 228 -15.66 -15.64 11.63
CA ASP A 228 -16.63 -14.67 12.16
C ASP A 228 -16.17 -13.20 11.96
N GLY A 229 -15.01 -12.98 11.32
CA GLY A 229 -14.43 -11.66 11.12
C GLY A 229 -13.88 -11.04 12.42
N LEU A 230 -13.60 -11.85 13.44
CA LEU A 230 -12.78 -11.44 14.57
C LEU A 230 -11.35 -11.24 14.07
N VAL A 231 -10.79 -10.08 14.36
CA VAL A 231 -9.41 -9.79 14.03
C VAL A 231 -8.61 -9.88 15.32
N LYS A 232 -7.82 -10.92 15.45
CA LYS A 232 -6.85 -11.06 16.53
C LYS A 232 -5.53 -10.48 16.05
N CYS A 233 -5.06 -9.51 16.80
CA CYS A 233 -3.84 -8.79 16.52
C CYS A 233 -2.79 -9.22 17.54
N THR A 234 -1.62 -9.63 17.06
CA THR A 234 -0.52 -9.99 17.96
C THR A 234 0.72 -9.22 17.52
N ALA A 235 1.34 -8.54 18.48
CA ALA A 235 2.62 -7.86 18.28
C ALA A 235 3.75 -8.78 18.74
N ASP A 236 4.73 -8.98 17.86
CA ASP A 236 5.95 -9.71 18.17
C ASP A 236 7.13 -8.73 18.12
N PRO A 237 7.67 -8.31 19.28
CA PRO A 237 8.83 -7.43 19.35
C PRO A 237 10.16 -8.16 19.12
N ASP A 238 10.17 -9.49 19.18
CA ASP A 238 11.38 -10.32 19.12
C ASP A 238 11.62 -10.89 17.72
N VAL A 239 10.61 -10.87 16.84
CA VAL A 239 10.78 -11.20 15.42
C VAL A 239 11.62 -10.13 14.74
N PRO A 240 12.80 -10.48 14.20
CA PRO A 240 13.54 -9.57 13.34
C PRO A 240 12.64 -9.17 12.17
N ILE A 241 12.51 -7.86 11.94
CA ILE A 241 11.70 -7.29 10.85
C ILE A 241 12.04 -7.96 9.49
N GLU A 242 13.28 -8.43 9.34
CA GLU A 242 13.79 -9.14 8.15
C GLU A 242 13.24 -10.57 7.97
N LEU A 243 12.81 -11.26 9.05
CA LEU A 243 12.45 -12.68 9.01
C LEU A 243 10.96 -12.96 8.82
N TRP A 244 10.09 -11.97 8.97
CA TRP A 244 8.65 -12.21 8.94
C TRP A 244 8.15 -12.66 7.56
N ARG A 245 8.71 -12.10 6.48
CA ARG A 245 8.39 -12.48 5.09
C ARG A 245 8.96 -13.85 4.66
N ALA A 246 9.54 -14.67 5.53
CA ALA A 246 9.92 -16.05 5.16
C ALA A 246 8.84 -17.09 5.51
N ARG A 247 7.73 -16.68 6.12
CA ARG A 247 6.56 -17.51 6.45
C ARG A 247 5.48 -17.38 5.38
#